data_AF-A0A2H6AW96-F1
#
_entry.id   AF-A0A2H6AW96-F1
#
_cell.length_a   1.000
_cell.length_b   1.000
_cell.length_c   1.000
_cell.angle_alpha   90.00
_cell.angle_beta   90.00
_cell.angle_gamma   90.00
#
_symmetry.space_group_name_H-M   'P 1'
#
loop_
_entity.id
_entity.type
_entity.pdbx_description
1 polymer ?
#
loop_
_entity_poly.entity_id
_entity_poly.type
_entity_poly.pdbx_seq_one_letter_code
_entity_poly.pdbx_strand_id
1 'polypeptide(L)'
;MLSRPVLVLLGLVLLAVAAVYRLELSMVQVRADLARLQGERQRLEAEIASLRASLAWLARPERLAALAADLDMVPADARRLVAAAQLQRRDELELAGRSFPVPLPSGHVAQLRARPPLVPVAEAGRRP
;
A
#
# COMPACT_ATOMS: atom_id res chain seq x y z
N MET A 1 -73.39 1.58 -20.15
CA MET A 1 -72.79 0.97 -18.96
C MET A 1 -71.62 0.11 -19.42
N LEU A 2 -70.38 0.47 -19.09
CA LEU A 2 -69.23 -0.36 -19.46
C LEU A 2 -69.35 -1.71 -18.73
N SER A 3 -69.19 -2.81 -19.46
CA SER A 3 -69.22 -4.13 -18.85
C SER A 3 -67.95 -4.33 -18.01
N ARG A 4 -68.09 -4.97 -16.84
CA ARG A 4 -66.98 -5.33 -15.94
C ARG A 4 -65.74 -5.90 -16.67
N PRO A 5 -65.84 -6.81 -17.66
CA PRO A 5 -64.66 -7.31 -18.37
C PRO A 5 -63.89 -6.22 -19.13
N VAL A 6 -64.58 -5.21 -19.69
CA VAL A 6 -63.92 -4.11 -20.41
C VAL A 6 -63.10 -3.24 -19.44
N LEU A 7 -63.60 -3.02 -18.23
CA LEU A 7 -62.86 -2.29 -17.20
C LEU A 7 -61.62 -3.05 -16.72
N VAL A 8 -61.73 -4.37 -16.56
CA VAL A 8 -60.57 -5.21 -16.19
C VAL A 8 -59.51 -5.18 -17.29
N LEU A 9 -59.91 -5.30 -18.55
CA LEU A 9 -59.00 -5.31 -19.68
C LEU A 9 -58.32 -3.94 -19.85
N LEU A 10 -59.07 -2.84 -19.68
CA LEU A 10 -58.51 -1.48 -19.67
C LEU A 10 -57.48 -1.30 -18.55
N GLY A 11 -57.78 -1.78 -17.34
CA GLY A 11 -56.86 -1.73 -16.20
C GLY A 11 -55.58 -2.53 -16.46
N LEU A 12 -55.70 -3.70 -17.07
CA LEU A 12 -54.56 -4.56 -17.41
C LEU A 12 -53.67 -3.92 -18.48
N VAL A 13 -54.28 -3.30 -19.50
CA VAL A 13 -53.56 -2.54 -20.53
C VAL A 13 -52.81 -1.35 -19.92
N LEU A 14 -53.47 -0.56 -19.06
CA LEU A 14 -52.84 0.56 -18.37
C LEU A 14 -51.66 0.10 -17.50
N LEU A 15 -51.81 -1.03 -16.81
CA LEU A 15 -50.75 -1.61 -15.98
C LEU A 15 -49.56 -2.08 -16.84
N ALA A 16 -49.83 -2.72 -17.98
CA ALA A 16 -48.79 -3.13 -18.93
C ALA A 16 -48.03 -1.92 -19.50
N VAL A 17 -48.72 -0.85 -19.90
CA VAL A 17 -48.12 0.40 -20.37
C VAL A 17 -47.24 1.02 -19.29
N ALA A 18 -47.72 1.09 -18.05
CA ALA A 18 -46.95 1.62 -16.92
C ALA A 18 -45.69 0.80 -16.63
N ALA A 19 -45.77 -0.53 -16.76
CA ALA A 19 -44.63 -1.43 -16.57
C ALA A 19 -43.56 -1.23 -17.67
N VAL A 20 -43.97 -1.15 -18.94
CA VAL A 20 -43.06 -0.87 -20.06
C VAL A 20 -42.39 0.49 -19.89
N TYR A 21 -43.15 1.52 -19.53
CA TYR A 21 -42.61 2.85 -19.29
C TYR A 21 -41.56 2.86 -18.16
N ARG A 22 -41.82 2.13 -17.06
CA ARG A 22 -40.82 1.98 -15.99
C ARG A 22 -39.56 1.25 -16.44
N LEU A 23 -39.70 0.25 -17.30
CA LEU A 23 -38.57 -0.50 -17.85
C LEU A 23 -37.72 0.38 -18.78
N GLU A 24 -38.34 1.20 -19.61
CA GLU A 24 -37.59 2.16 -20.45
C GLU A 24 -36.83 3.16 -19.59
N LEU A 25 -37.45 3.68 -18.54
CA LEU A 25 -36.80 4.62 -17.63
C LEU A 25 -35.57 3.99 -16.94
N SER A 26 -35.69 2.74 -16.49
CA SER A 26 -34.56 2.03 -15.89
C SER A 26 -33.47 1.71 -16.89
N MET A 27 -33.81 1.36 -18.14
CA MET A 27 -32.83 1.18 -19.21
C MET A 27 -32.06 2.47 -19.50
N VAL A 28 -32.71 3.63 -19.50
CA VAL A 28 -32.05 4.93 -19.68
C VAL A 28 -31.05 5.19 -18.54
N GLN A 29 -31.43 4.91 -17.30
CA GLN A 29 -30.54 5.04 -16.13
C GLN A 29 -29.33 4.12 -16.24
N VAL A 30 -29.54 2.84 -16.52
CA VAL A 30 -28.46 1.86 -16.68
C VAL A 30 -27.50 2.25 -17.81
N ARG A 31 -28.02 2.79 -18.92
CA ARG A 31 -27.16 3.29 -20.01
C ARG A 31 -26.33 4.50 -19.59
N ALA A 32 -26.91 5.42 -18.83
CA ALA A 32 -26.19 6.57 -18.30
C ALA A 32 -25.07 6.14 -17.33
N ASP A 33 -25.37 5.18 -16.45
CA ASP A 33 -24.39 4.63 -15.51
C ASP A 33 -23.26 3.90 -16.23
N LEU A 34 -23.58 3.10 -17.26
CA LEU A 34 -22.58 2.44 -18.09
C LEU A 34 -21.67 3.45 -18.79
N ALA A 35 -22.23 4.50 -19.39
CA ALA A 35 -21.46 5.55 -20.04
C ALA A 35 -20.53 6.27 -19.05
N ARG A 36 -21.03 6.55 -17.83
CA ARG A 36 -20.23 7.14 -16.76
C ARG A 36 -19.08 6.23 -16.34
N LEU A 37 -19.35 4.96 -16.06
CA LEU A 37 -18.35 3.97 -15.65
C LEU A 37 -17.28 3.76 -16.73
N GLN A 38 -17.68 3.75 -18.01
CA GLN A 38 -16.73 3.69 -19.12
C GLN A 38 -15.83 4.93 -19.16
N GLY A 39 -16.38 6.12 -18.94
CA GLY A 39 -15.60 7.36 -18.84
C GLY A 39 -14.63 7.35 -17.65
N GLU A 40 -15.07 6.91 -16.48
CA GLU A 40 -14.22 6.76 -15.28
C GLU A 40 -13.10 5.75 -15.53
N ARG A 41 -13.41 4.60 -16.16
CA ARG A 41 -12.40 3.60 -16.54
C ARG A 41 -11.34 4.18 -17.47
N GLN A 42 -11.73 4.89 -18.52
CA GLN A 42 -10.77 5.50 -19.47
C GLN A 42 -9.86 6.52 -18.78
N ARG A 43 -10.40 7.32 -17.85
CA ARG A 43 -9.60 8.27 -17.04
C ARG A 43 -8.57 7.54 -16.19
N LEU A 44 -8.98 6.49 -15.49
CA LEU A 44 -8.07 5.68 -14.67
C LEU A 44 -7.00 4.97 -15.51
N GLU A 45 -7.35 4.46 -16.68
CA GLU A 45 -6.37 3.85 -17.60
C GLU A 45 -5.31 4.88 -18.05
N ALA A 46 -5.72 6.11 -18.36
CA ALA A 46 -4.80 7.20 -18.69
C ALA A 46 -3.91 7.61 -17.50
N GLU A 47 -4.46 7.65 -16.29
CA GLU A 47 -3.71 7.94 -15.07
C GLU A 47 -2.68 6.85 -14.75
N ILE A 48 -3.05 5.57 -14.89
CA ILE A 48 -2.12 4.46 -14.72
C ILE A 48 -0.99 4.54 -15.76
N ALA A 49 -1.30 4.87 -17.00
CA ALA A 49 -0.29 5.02 -18.05
C ALA A 49 0.71 6.15 -17.73
N SER A 50 0.22 7.30 -17.24
CA SER A 50 1.08 8.43 -16.86
C SER A 50 1.94 8.11 -15.63
N LEU A 51 1.38 7.41 -14.63
CA LEU A 51 2.11 6.94 -13.46
C LEU A 51 3.19 5.93 -13.85
N ARG A 52 2.90 4.99 -14.76
CA ARG A 52 3.90 4.06 -15.29
C ARG A 52 5.03 4.77 -16.02
N ALA A 53 4.72 5.78 -16.83
CA ALA A 53 5.74 6.59 -17.50
C ALA A 53 6.61 7.36 -16.47
N SER A 54 5.98 7.91 -15.44
CA SER A 54 6.67 8.62 -14.35
C SER A 54 7.58 7.69 -13.56
N LEU A 55 7.10 6.50 -13.19
CA LEU A 55 7.90 5.47 -12.54
C LEU A 55 9.04 5.00 -13.43
N ALA A 56 8.80 4.76 -14.71
CA ALA A 56 9.84 4.39 -15.66
C ALA A 56 10.92 5.46 -15.78
N TRP A 57 10.55 6.75 -15.71
CA TRP A 57 11.50 7.86 -15.69
C TRP A 57 12.28 7.98 -14.38
N LEU A 58 11.63 7.76 -13.23
CA LEU A 58 12.26 7.78 -11.91
C LEU A 58 13.20 6.58 -11.70
N ALA A 59 12.84 5.41 -12.21
CA ALA A 59 13.61 4.18 -12.10
C ALA A 59 14.74 4.07 -13.15
N ARG A 60 14.98 5.11 -13.96
CA ARG A 60 16.09 5.10 -14.92
C ARG A 60 17.43 4.98 -14.18
N PRO A 61 18.27 4.00 -14.53
CA PRO A 61 19.51 3.73 -13.82
C PRO A 61 20.47 4.92 -13.88
N GLU A 62 20.48 5.68 -14.97
CA GLU A 62 21.32 6.88 -15.12
C GLU A 62 20.96 7.94 -14.09
N ARG A 63 19.67 8.10 -13.81
CA ARG A 63 19.18 9.09 -12.85
C ARG A 63 19.38 8.65 -11.42
N LEU A 64 19.19 7.36 -11.13
CA LEU A 64 19.51 6.78 -9.83
C LEU A 64 21.02 6.89 -9.56
N ALA A 65 21.87 6.67 -10.56
CA ALA A 65 23.31 6.85 -10.44
C ALA A 65 23.71 8.31 -10.19
N ALA A 66 23.10 9.26 -10.91
CA ALA A 66 23.31 10.69 -10.68
C ALA A 66 22.87 11.11 -9.27
N LEU A 67 21.68 10.68 -8.83
CA LEU A 67 21.18 10.97 -7.48
C LEU A 67 22.06 10.33 -6.39
N ALA A 68 22.53 9.10 -6.61
CA ALA A 68 23.44 8.42 -5.70
C ALA A 68 24.77 9.18 -5.59
N ALA A 69 25.29 9.71 -6.70
CA ALA A 69 26.49 10.55 -6.71
C ALA A 69 26.27 11.87 -5.96
N ASP A 70 25.14 12.54 -6.18
CA ASP A 70 24.78 13.78 -5.47
C ASP A 70 24.63 13.57 -3.96
N LEU A 71 24.22 12.38 -3.54
CA LEU A 71 24.05 11.97 -2.14
C LEU A 71 25.31 11.32 -1.54
N ASP A 72 26.44 11.31 -2.26
CA ASP A 72 27.71 10.68 -1.86
C ASP A 72 27.54 9.21 -1.44
N MET A 73 26.61 8.51 -2.08
CA MET A 73 26.28 7.12 -1.79
C MET A 73 27.33 6.18 -2.39
N VAL A 74 27.83 5.28 -1.56
CA VAL A 74 28.79 4.24 -1.97
C VAL A 74 28.01 2.99 -2.41
N PRO A 75 28.42 2.29 -3.49
CA PRO A 75 27.80 1.03 -3.88
C PRO A 75 27.81 0.03 -2.72
N ALA A 76 26.66 -0.62 -2.51
CA ALA A 76 26.49 -1.58 -1.44
C ALA A 76 27.43 -2.78 -1.67
N ASP A 77 28.41 -2.94 -0.77
CA ASP A 77 29.25 -4.13 -0.73
C ASP A 77 28.43 -5.28 -0.14
N ALA A 78 28.28 -6.38 -0.89
CA ALA A 78 27.54 -7.56 -0.44
C ALA A 78 28.09 -8.15 0.87
N ARG A 79 29.37 -7.92 1.19
CA ARG A 79 30.00 -8.32 2.46
C ARG A 79 29.53 -7.48 3.65
N ARG A 80 28.93 -6.32 3.40
CA ARG A 80 28.39 -5.38 4.40
C ARG A 80 26.86 -5.45 4.50
N LEU A 81 26.21 -6.27 3.68
CA LEU A 81 24.77 -6.51 3.79
C LEU A 81 24.52 -7.46 4.96
N VAL A 82 24.03 -6.90 6.05
CA VAL A 82 23.65 -7.63 7.27
C VAL A 82 22.17 -7.97 7.17
N ALA A 83 21.78 -9.21 7.49
CA ALA A 83 20.38 -9.61 7.44
C ALA A 83 19.55 -8.73 8.40
N ALA A 84 18.30 -8.42 8.07
CA ALA A 84 17.46 -7.57 8.93
C ALA A 84 17.31 -8.15 10.37
N ALA A 85 17.35 -9.48 10.50
CA ALA A 85 17.33 -10.17 11.80
C ALA A 85 18.63 -10.01 12.62
N GLN A 86 19.73 -9.63 11.98
CA GLN A 86 21.04 -9.38 12.60
C GLN A 86 21.22 -7.89 12.97
N LEU A 87 20.29 -7.01 12.56
CA LEU A 87 20.27 -5.62 13.02
C LEU A 87 19.83 -5.59 14.48
N GLN A 88 20.63 -4.98 15.35
CA GLN A 88 20.29 -4.79 16.76
C GLN A 88 18.99 -4.00 16.89
N ARG A 89 18.15 -4.38 17.85
CA ARG A 89 16.88 -3.68 18.09
C ARG A 89 17.19 -2.26 18.55
N ARG A 90 16.35 -1.32 18.12
CA ARG A 90 16.51 0.11 18.45
C ARG A 90 16.70 0.35 19.95
N ASP A 91 15.93 -0.33 20.78
CA ASP A 91 15.98 -0.19 22.24
C ASP A 91 17.34 -0.63 22.82
N GLU A 92 17.98 -1.63 22.21
CA GLU A 92 19.30 -2.15 22.62
C GLU A 92 20.42 -1.17 22.24
N LEU A 93 20.30 -0.53 21.07
CA LEU A 93 21.21 0.53 20.63
C LEU A 93 21.10 1.79 21.50
N GLU A 94 19.88 2.15 21.90
CA GLU A 94 19.62 3.29 22.80
C GLU A 94 20.16 3.01 24.22
N LEU A 95 20.03 1.79 24.73
CA LEU A 95 20.64 1.38 26.01
C LEU A 95 22.17 1.39 25.93
N ALA A 96 22.73 0.88 24.85
CA ALA A 96 24.17 0.91 24.61
C ALA A 96 24.70 2.33 24.48
N GLY A 97 23.87 3.34 24.21
CA GLY A 97 24.26 4.76 24.22
C GLY A 97 24.36 5.39 25.61
N ARG A 98 23.74 4.80 26.64
CA ARG A 98 23.63 5.40 27.98
C ARG A 98 24.65 4.84 28.96
N SER A 99 25.32 5.73 29.71
CA SER A 99 26.09 5.36 30.89
C SER A 99 25.19 5.36 32.13
N PHE A 100 25.39 4.39 33.01
CA PHE A 100 24.67 4.33 34.28
C PHE A 100 25.66 4.10 35.43
N PRO A 101 25.42 4.76 36.59
CA PRO A 101 26.26 4.58 37.76
C PRO A 101 25.98 3.22 38.39
N VAL A 102 27.02 2.39 38.55
CA VAL A 102 26.94 1.10 39.23
C VAL A 102 27.79 1.16 40.50
N PRO A 103 27.20 0.97 41.69
CA PRO A 103 27.97 0.85 42.92
C PRO A 103 28.73 -0.47 42.91
N LEU A 104 30.05 -0.40 43.01
CA LEU A 104 30.92 -1.55 43.12
C LEU A 104 30.96 -2.05 44.58
N PRO A 105 31.26 -3.34 44.83
CA PRO A 105 31.44 -3.89 46.17
C PRO A 105 32.51 -3.18 47.02
N SER A 106 33.39 -2.40 46.39
CA SER A 106 34.40 -1.56 47.03
C SER A 106 33.85 -0.22 47.57
N GLY A 107 32.56 0.08 47.38
CA GLY A 107 31.94 1.35 47.79
C GLY A 107 32.13 2.51 46.78
N HIS A 108 32.86 2.28 45.69
CA HIS A 108 33.02 3.26 44.61
C HIS A 108 31.91 3.16 43.56
N VAL A 109 31.48 4.29 43.01
CA VAL A 109 30.50 4.34 41.91
C VAL A 109 31.27 4.43 40.59
N ALA A 110 31.16 3.40 39.76
CA ALA A 110 31.73 3.40 38.41
C ALA A 110 30.64 3.65 37.37
N GLN A 111 30.94 4.46 36.36
CA GLN A 111 30.05 4.62 35.21
C GLN A 111 30.28 3.46 34.23
N LEU A 112 29.29 2.58 34.12
CA LEU A 112 29.32 1.47 33.19
C LEU A 112 28.42 1.74 32.00
N ARG A 113 28.81 1.20 30.86
CA ARG A 113 28.06 1.28 29.60
C ARG A 113 27.65 -0.13 29.22
N ALA A 114 26.39 -0.32 28.85
CA ALA A 114 25.92 -1.61 28.36
C ALA A 114 26.59 -1.91 27.02
N ARG A 115 27.39 -2.99 26.96
CA ARG A 115 27.88 -3.52 25.68
C ARG A 115 26.73 -4.30 25.04
N PRO A 116 26.36 -4.02 23.77
CA PRO A 116 25.35 -4.81 23.09
C PRO A 116 25.73 -6.29 23.07
N PRO A 117 24.77 -7.22 23.22
CA PRO A 117 25.05 -8.64 23.06
C PRO A 117 25.55 -8.91 21.64
N LEU A 118 26.71 -9.55 21.52
CA LEU A 118 27.22 -10.04 20.24
C LEU A 118 26.40 -11.27 19.85
N VAL A 119 25.55 -11.16 18.83
CA VAL A 119 24.90 -12.34 18.25
C VAL A 119 25.99 -13.19 17.59
N PRO A 120 26.21 -14.45 18.03
CA PRO A 120 27.24 -15.30 17.43
C PRO A 120 26.91 -15.60 15.96
N VAL A 121 27.85 -15.31 15.07
CA VAL A 121 27.76 -15.49 13.60
C VAL A 121 27.57 -16.97 13.19
N ALA A 122 27.71 -17.92 14.12
CA ALA A 122 27.76 -19.35 13.85
C ALA A 122 26.40 -20.03 13.52
N GLU A 123 25.26 -19.38 13.76
CA GLU A 123 23.94 -20.01 13.52
C GLU A 123 23.24 -19.56 12.22
N ALA A 124 23.80 -18.59 11.47
CA ALA A 124 23.18 -18.09 10.23
C ALA A 124 23.35 -19.04 9.01
N GLY A 125 24.09 -20.13 9.14
CA GLY A 125 24.39 -21.07 8.05
C GLY A 125 23.69 -22.43 8.13
N ARG A 126 22.81 -22.66 9.12
CA ARG A 126 22.08 -23.93 9.24
C ARG A 126 20.64 -23.71 9.65
N ARG A 127 19.75 -23.67 8.67
CA ARG A 127 18.51 -24.46 8.64
C ARG A 127 17.86 -24.37 7.24
N PRO A 128 17.08 -25.40 6.86
CA PRO A 128 16.80 -25.81 5.47
C PRO A 128 15.95 -24.84 4.67
#